data_AF-A0A147DNW8-F1
#
_entry.id   AF-A0A147DNW8-F1
#
_cell.length_a   1.000
_cell.length_b   1.000
_cell.length_c   1.000
_cell.angle_alpha   90.00
_cell.angle_beta   90.00
_cell.angle_gamma   90.00
#
_symmetry.space_group_name_H-M   'P 1'
#
loop_
_entity.id
_entity.type
_entity.pdbx_description
1 polymer ?
#
loop_
_entity_poly.entity_id
_entity_poly.type
_entity_poly.pdbx_seq_one_letter_code
_entity_poly.pdbx_strand_id
1 'polypeptide(L)' 'EFLDDAEPLPELRGTLIVLADNGFSDDEAVRWMLSEEPALGTSPIAALHAGRKAEVRRVAQSLL' A
#
# COMPACT_ATOMS: atom_id res chain seq x y z
N GLU A 1 0.24 -9.97 -4.21
CA GLU A 1 1.43 -9.88 -5.08
C GLU A 1 1.63 -8.43 -5.52
N PHE A 2 2.83 -7.97 -5.85
CA PHE A 2 3.05 -6.58 -6.33
C PHE A 2 2.78 -6.38 -7.83
N LEU A 3 2.55 -7.47 -8.55
CA LEU A 3 2.31 -7.47 -9.98
C LEU A 3 0.82 -7.64 -10.27
N ASP A 4 0.41 -7.03 -11.37
CA ASP A 4 -0.78 -7.36 -12.14
C ASP A 4 -0.29 -7.96 -13.46
N ASP A 5 -0.57 -9.24 -13.67
CA ASP A 5 0.10 -10.09 -14.67
C ASP A 5 1.65 -10.01 -14.59
N ALA A 6 2.28 -9.26 -15.50
CA ALA A 6 3.73 -9.08 -15.58
C ALA A 6 4.18 -7.64 -15.34
N GLU A 7 3.25 -6.74 -14.99
CA GLU A 7 3.51 -5.32 -14.77
C GLU A 7 3.30 -4.96 -13.29
N PRO A 8 4.02 -3.96 -12.75
CA PRO A 8 3.71 -3.46 -11.41
C PRO A 8 2.28 -2.94 -11.34
N LEU A 9 1.58 -3.25 -10.24
CA LEU A 9 0.27 -2.66 -9.95
C LEU A 9 0.32 -1.12 -10.11
N PRO A 10 -0.51 -0.52 -10.99
CA PRO A 10 -0.48 0.92 -11.27
C PRO A 10 -0.65 1.81 -10.01
N GLU A 11 -1.35 1.27 -9.01
CA GLU A 11 -1.64 1.90 -7.72
C GLU A 11 -0.40 2.10 -6.85
N LEU A 12 0.64 1.25 -7.02
CA LEU A 12 1.78 1.16 -6.12
C LEU A 12 2.53 2.48 -6.04
N ARG A 13 2.90 3.06 -7.19
CA ARG A 13 3.71 4.28 -7.22
C ARG A 13 3.11 5.38 -6.35
N GLY A 14 1.82 5.63 -6.47
CA GLY A 14 1.16 6.68 -5.70
C GLY A 14 1.04 6.33 -4.21
N THR A 15 0.92 5.05 -3.87
CA THR A 15 0.85 4.61 -2.46
C THR A 15 2.23 4.69 -1.80
N LEU A 16 3.29 4.28 -2.50
CA LEU A 16 4.67 4.38 -2.02
C LEU A 16 5.12 5.83 -1.82
N ILE A 17 4.68 6.76 -2.70
CA ILE A 17 4.93 8.20 -2.49
C ILE A 17 4.30 8.68 -1.18
N VAL A 18 3.05 8.31 -0.88
CA VAL A 18 2.38 8.70 0.37
C VAL A 18 3.12 8.16 1.60
N LEU A 19 3.60 6.91 1.54
CA LEU A 19 4.37 6.32 2.62
C LEU A 19 5.72 7.03 2.81
N ALA A 20 6.40 7.35 1.71
CA ALA A 20 7.67 8.09 1.75
C ALA A 20 7.47 9.52 2.30
N ASP A 21 6.38 10.19 1.94
CA ASP A 21 6.01 11.50 2.51
C ASP A 21 5.76 11.41 4.03
N ASN A 22 5.35 10.24 4.54
CA ASN A 22 5.23 9.93 5.96
C ASN A 22 6.52 9.36 6.58
N GLY A 23 7.65 9.40 5.86
CA GLY A 23 8.97 9.05 6.38
C GLY A 23 9.30 7.56 6.39
N PHE A 24 8.49 6.71 5.76
CA PHE A 24 8.79 5.28 5.64
C PHE A 24 9.99 5.08 4.71
N SER A 25 10.91 4.23 5.14
CA SER A 25 11.92 3.63 4.25
C SER A 25 11.27 2.62 3.29
N ASP A 26 11.97 2.26 2.21
CA ASP A 26 11.51 1.25 1.25
C ASP A 26 11.19 -0.08 1.95
N ASP A 27 12.03 -0.51 2.90
CA ASP A 27 11.84 -1.75 3.66
C ASP A 27 10.59 -1.69 4.57
N GLU A 28 10.34 -0.53 5.18
CA GLU A 28 9.13 -0.33 5.99
C GLU A 28 7.88 -0.27 5.13
N ALA A 29 7.95 0.37 3.96
CA ALA A 29 6.85 0.42 3.01
C ALA A 29 6.51 -0.98 2.50
N VAL A 30 7.51 -1.79 2.12
CA VAL A 30 7.30 -3.19 1.71
C VAL A 30 6.71 -4.00 2.86
N ARG A 31 7.23 -3.86 4.07
CA ARG A 31 6.72 -4.56 5.26
C ARG A 31 5.26 -4.20 5.51
N TRP A 32 4.91 -2.92 5.49
CA TRP A 32 3.53 -2.47 5.68
C TRP A 32 2.61 -2.99 4.59
N MET A 33 3.02 -2.90 3.32
CA MET A 33 2.24 -3.38 2.17
C MET A 33 1.89 -4.87 2.24
N LEU A 34 2.75 -5.68 2.87
CA LEU A 34 2.57 -7.13 3.03
C LEU A 34 1.95 -7.55 4.36
N SER A 35 1.96 -6.67 5.38
CA SER A 35 1.42 -6.97 6.71
C SER A 35 -0.10 -6.75 6.76
N GLU A 36 -0.79 -7.40 7.70
CA GLU A 36 -2.20 -7.06 7.95
C GLU A 36 -2.33 -5.63 8.46
N GLU A 37 -3.25 -4.88 7.86
CA GLU A 37 -3.63 -3.55 8.31
C GLU A 37 -5.06 -3.62 8.87
N PRO A 38 -5.26 -3.52 10.20
CA PRO A 38 -6.58 -3.63 10.82
C PRO A 38 -7.62 -2.67 10.24
N ALA A 39 -7.21 -1.46 9.81
CA ALA A 39 -8.12 -0.50 9.18
C ALA A 39 -8.63 -0.95 7.80
N LEU A 40 -7.93 -1.86 7.13
CA LEU A 40 -8.29 -2.43 5.83
C LEU A 40 -8.88 -3.85 5.92
N GLY A 41 -8.75 -4.49 7.09
CA GLY A 41 -9.15 -5.88 7.35
C GLY A 41 -8.34 -6.93 6.58
N THR A 42 -7.22 -6.54 5.96
CA THR A 42 -6.31 -7.38 5.17
C THR A 42 -5.02 -6.59 4.93
N SER A 43 -4.04 -7.17 4.24
CA SER A 43 -2.86 -6.42 3.80
C SER A 43 -3.16 -5.35 2.75
N PRO A 44 -2.45 -4.20 2.76
CA PRO A 44 -2.62 -3.16 1.75
C PRO A 44 -2.49 -3.68 0.32
N ILE A 45 -1.57 -4.62 0.06
CA ILE A 45 -1.41 -5.18 -1.27
C ILE A 45 -2.65 -5.97 -1.73
N ALA A 46 -3.27 -6.74 -0.83
CA ALA A 46 -4.51 -7.45 -1.13
C ALA A 46 -5.69 -6.49 -1.34
N ALA A 47 -5.71 -5.39 -0.58
CA ALA A 47 -6.70 -4.33 -0.78
C ALA A 47 -6.54 -3.62 -2.14
N LEU A 48 -5.30 -3.37 -2.59
CA LEU A 48 -5.03 -2.82 -3.93
C LEU A 48 -5.52 -3.75 -5.04
N HIS A 49 -5.25 -5.06 -4.92
CA HIS A 49 -5.78 -6.08 -5.84
C HIS A 49 -7.31 -6.09 -5.90
N ALA A 50 -7.97 -5.84 -4.76
CA ALA A 50 -9.44 -5.71 -4.69
C ALA A 50 -9.97 -4.34 -5.19
N GLY A 51 -9.12 -3.50 -5.81
CA GLY A 51 -9.50 -2.19 -6.32
C GLY A 51 -9.71 -1.12 -5.23
N ARG A 52 -9.36 -1.38 -3.97
CA ARG A 52 -9.62 -0.50 -2.82
C ARG A 52 -8.58 0.61 -2.63
N LYS A 53 -8.01 1.11 -3.73
CA LYS A 53 -6.95 2.14 -3.77
C LYS A 53 -7.21 3.37 -2.89
N ALA A 54 -8.43 3.93 -2.96
CA ALA A 54 -8.77 5.13 -2.20
C ALA A 54 -8.73 4.87 -0.68
N GLU A 55 -9.17 3.68 -0.27
CA GLU A 55 -9.11 3.23 1.11
C GLU A 55 -7.66 3.05 1.58
N VAL A 56 -6.84 2.36 0.78
CA VAL A 56 -5.41 2.16 1.07
C VAL A 56 -4.67 3.49 1.25
N ARG A 57 -4.88 4.45 0.33
CA ARG A 57 -4.22 5.76 0.41
C ARG A 57 -4.68 6.57 1.62
N ARG A 58 -5.97 6.50 1.97
CA ARG A 58 -6.49 7.16 3.17
C ARG A 58 -5.84 6.62 4.43
N VAL A 59 -5.64 5.30 4.53
CA VAL A 59 -4.92 4.70 5.66
C VAL A 59 -3.46 5.12 5.64
N ALA A 60 -2.77 4.99 4.50
CA ALA A 60 -1.37 5.38 4.35
C ALA A 60 -1.13 6.82 4.81
N GLN A 61 -2.00 7.77 4.42
CA GLN A 61 -1.95 9.18 4.83
C GLN A 61 -2.06 9.41 6.35
N SER A 62 -2.61 8.45 7.10
CA SER A 62 -2.78 8.57 8.56
C SER A 62 -1.62 8.00 9.38
N LEU A 63 -0.63 7.36 8.76
CA LEU A 63 0.47 6.65 9.43
C LEU A 63 1.67 7.54 9.81
N LEU A 64 1.42 8.68 10.46
CA LEU A 64 2.48 9.57 10.97
C LEU A 64 3.10 9.06 12.28
#